data_AF-A0A970FJ19-F1
#
_entry.id   AF-A0A970FJ19-F1
#
_cell.length_a   1.000
_cell.length_b   1.000
_cell.length_c   1.000
_cell.angle_alpha   90.00
_cell.angle_beta   90.00
_cell.angle_gamma   90.00
#
_symmetry.space_group_name_H-M   'P 1'
#
loop_
_entity.id
_entity.type
_entity.pdbx_description
1 polymer ?
#
loop_
_entity_poly.entity_id
_entity_poly.type
_entity_poly.pdbx_seq_one_letter_code
_entity_poly.pdbx_strand_id
1 'polypeptide(L)'
;MRKTRAFISIVLTVALLMTMVIQVNAEVRYDYEPEAWQLYRLGLFAGASVHTFNPDLGAALDRQVGTTLLLNFLGKRKDVERLSVSEINSILSRFKDAGEISSWARPYMAYAVKTGMIVGTSPNTIGPNNYLDGYSFAAIILRHLGYVVDRANFTRSLKMLVDVGGLNPGEDVSFNKSRLIKNDGIGIIYTSLFARSADGETLIEKLINSGTVSLDKAIAYKFVRYANTDRIEVVRTEKIKRPSVHDLLYYEIYEALINAQPQLTIPAAARAYSAQEIFRIIEKCLTDNPEILYYSGCTYTYDGTISFRYHLDARTTKDQQRKLKLKVEDIVRKTVTPDMTEFEKEKALHDYIVNNCDYDKSEYDRIPPSSFNAYGALCLGTAVCEGYAEATKLLLNRAGIDCSIVIGTSKGGGHAWNIVRIDGEYYHLDTTYNDPVFSNGDRMLVYHYFNLTDREIETDHQWKRADYPVCDSTKFNYYSYNSLIAKDQNEFVKLVTQAVNSGITDISIKVENKKNFNYQAAVKEACNRLYMSCIALYNQEMGIVDLRF
;
A
#
# COMPACT_ATOMS: atom_id res chain seq x y z
N MET A 1 -6.51 -41.50 -12.98
CA MET A 1 -6.95 -40.11 -13.21
C MET A 1 -7.25 -39.44 -11.87
N ARG A 2 -6.21 -38.98 -11.16
CA ARG A 2 -6.34 -38.19 -9.93
C ARG A 2 -6.54 -36.73 -10.35
N LYS A 3 -7.74 -36.19 -10.14
CA LYS A 3 -8.05 -34.78 -10.38
C LYS A 3 -7.47 -33.95 -9.23
N THR A 4 -6.41 -33.22 -9.51
CA THR A 4 -5.90 -32.08 -8.74
C THR A 4 -6.91 -30.92 -8.80
N ARG A 5 -7.36 -30.45 -7.63
CA ARG A 5 -8.12 -29.21 -7.37
C ARG A 5 -7.88 -28.86 -5.90
N ALA A 6 -7.48 -27.67 -5.44
CA ALA A 6 -7.04 -26.42 -6.05
C ALA A 6 -6.26 -25.64 -4.95
N PHE A 7 -5.31 -24.80 -5.33
CA PHE A 7 -4.88 -23.68 -4.47
C PHE A 7 -5.93 -22.58 -4.65
N ILE A 8 -6.38 -21.99 -3.53
CA ILE A 8 -7.70 -21.37 -3.34
C ILE A 8 -8.85 -22.41 -3.31
N SER A 9 -9.07 -23.05 -2.16
CA SER A 9 -10.40 -23.57 -1.81
C SER A 9 -11.33 -22.39 -1.48
N ILE A 10 -11.65 -21.52 -2.46
CA ILE A 10 -12.91 -20.80 -2.40
C ILE A 10 -13.98 -21.87 -2.63
N VAL A 11 -14.70 -22.24 -1.58
CA VAL A 11 -16.03 -22.83 -1.75
C VAL A 11 -16.91 -21.74 -2.38
N LEU A 12 -16.90 -21.72 -3.71
CA LEU A 12 -17.73 -20.89 -4.57
C LEU A 12 -19.10 -21.58 -4.62
N THR A 13 -19.95 -21.31 -3.63
CA THR A 13 -21.36 -21.66 -3.73
C THR A 13 -22.01 -20.62 -4.65
N VAL A 14 -22.01 -20.91 -5.95
CA VAL A 14 -22.66 -20.08 -6.98
C VAL A 14 -24.16 -20.42 -6.99
N ALA A 15 -24.99 -19.51 -6.47
CA ALA A 15 -26.42 -19.51 -6.75
C ALA A 15 -26.68 -18.44 -7.83
N LEU A 16 -27.09 -18.89 -9.02
CA LEU A 16 -27.20 -18.10 -10.23
C LEU A 16 -28.68 -17.79 -10.48
N LEU A 17 -29.14 -16.55 -10.30
CA LEU A 17 -30.49 -16.14 -10.72
C LEU A 17 -30.57 -14.69 -11.23
N MET A 18 -31.24 -14.61 -12.38
CA MET A 18 -31.70 -13.55 -13.30
C MET A 18 -31.35 -12.07 -13.04
N THR A 19 -30.97 -11.41 -14.14
CA THR A 19 -30.67 -9.98 -14.25
C THR A 19 -31.93 -9.13 -14.36
N MET A 20 -31.97 -8.02 -13.63
CA MET A 20 -32.90 -6.91 -13.88
C MET A 20 -32.08 -5.65 -14.15
N VAL A 21 -32.41 -4.94 -15.23
CA VAL A 21 -31.74 -3.69 -15.63
C VAL A 21 -32.35 -2.54 -14.81
N ILE A 22 -31.51 -1.77 -14.10
CA ILE A 22 -31.92 -0.56 -13.41
C ILE A 22 -31.38 0.65 -14.18
N GLN A 23 -32.23 1.64 -14.45
CA GLN A 23 -31.86 2.90 -15.07
C GLN A 23 -31.23 3.84 -14.04
N VAL A 24 -30.09 4.45 -14.38
CA VAL A 24 -29.38 5.42 -13.56
C VAL A 24 -29.70 6.84 -14.05
N ASN A 25 -30.14 7.72 -13.14
CA ASN A 25 -30.34 9.15 -13.42
C ASN A 25 -29.01 9.92 -13.31
N ALA A 26 -28.85 10.99 -14.10
CA ALA A 26 -27.65 11.81 -14.13
C ALA A 26 -27.49 12.66 -12.86
N GLU A 27 -26.39 12.45 -12.12
CA GLU A 27 -26.04 13.23 -10.92
C GLU A 27 -25.43 14.60 -11.24
N VAL A 28 -25.67 15.58 -10.36
CA VAL A 28 -25.06 16.91 -10.36
C VAL A 28 -23.54 16.76 -10.21
N ARG A 29 -22.77 17.40 -11.11
CA ARG A 29 -21.30 17.25 -11.16
C ARG A 29 -20.61 18.38 -10.39
N TYR A 30 -19.75 18.00 -9.45
CA TYR A 30 -18.84 18.89 -8.73
C TYR A 30 -17.39 18.63 -9.15
N ASP A 31 -16.57 19.69 -9.21
CA ASP A 31 -15.18 19.63 -9.70
C ASP A 31 -14.25 18.89 -8.72
N TYR A 32 -14.44 19.09 -7.42
CA TYR A 32 -13.56 18.56 -6.36
C TYR A 32 -14.13 17.35 -5.61
N GLU A 33 -15.05 16.63 -6.26
CA GLU A 33 -15.53 15.32 -5.79
C GLU A 33 -14.42 14.27 -5.68
N PRO A 34 -13.44 14.17 -6.62
CA PRO A 34 -12.32 13.25 -6.49
C PRO A 34 -11.48 13.54 -5.23
N GLU A 35 -11.20 14.81 -4.95
CA GLU A 35 -10.46 15.29 -3.79
C GLU A 35 -11.23 14.99 -2.49
N ALA A 36 -12.55 15.23 -2.46
CA ALA A 36 -13.39 14.87 -1.33
C ALA A 36 -13.29 13.38 -0.99
N TRP A 37 -13.28 12.51 -2.01
CA TRP A 37 -13.12 11.08 -1.85
C TRP A 37 -11.75 10.72 -1.27
N GLN A 38 -10.68 11.33 -1.77
CA GLN A 38 -9.34 11.12 -1.23
C GLN A 38 -9.24 11.50 0.25
N LEU A 39 -9.81 12.65 0.63
CA LEU A 39 -9.86 13.09 2.03
C LEU A 39 -10.68 12.15 2.91
N TYR A 40 -11.78 11.59 2.38
CA TYR A 40 -12.57 10.58 3.05
C TYR A 40 -11.76 9.32 3.34
N ARG A 41 -11.02 8.83 2.34
CA ARG A 41 -10.16 7.65 2.48
C ARG A 41 -9.04 7.84 3.52
N LEU A 42 -8.51 9.05 3.65
CA LEU A 42 -7.54 9.39 4.70
C LEU A 42 -8.16 9.52 6.10
N GLY A 43 -9.49 9.46 6.22
CA GLY A 43 -10.21 9.69 7.48
C GLY A 43 -10.29 11.17 7.87
N LEU A 44 -9.97 12.09 6.96
CA LEU A 44 -9.95 13.53 7.19
C LEU A 44 -11.28 14.20 6.87
N PHE A 45 -12.22 13.47 6.27
CA PHE A 45 -13.50 14.00 5.84
C PHE A 45 -14.58 12.92 5.93
N ALA A 46 -15.70 13.18 6.61
CA ALA A 46 -16.78 12.19 6.76
C ALA A 46 -17.98 12.45 5.84
N GLY A 47 -18.09 13.64 5.24
CA GLY A 47 -19.30 14.05 4.53
C GLY A 47 -20.51 14.27 5.46
N ALA A 48 -21.71 14.15 4.91
CA ALA A 48 -23.01 14.34 5.56
C ALA A 48 -23.69 13.03 5.98
N SER A 49 -23.08 11.87 5.69
CA SER A 49 -23.58 10.55 6.06
C SER A 49 -22.48 9.76 6.76
N VAL A 50 -22.87 8.98 7.77
CA VAL A 50 -21.96 8.10 8.52
C VAL A 50 -21.87 6.69 7.91
N HIS A 51 -22.73 6.39 6.93
CA HIS A 51 -22.85 5.05 6.32
C HIS A 51 -22.44 5.03 4.85
N THR A 52 -22.45 6.18 4.19
CA THR A 52 -22.18 6.30 2.77
C THR A 52 -21.42 7.58 2.52
N PHE A 53 -20.53 7.56 1.53
CA PHE A 53 -19.87 8.79 1.11
C PHE A 53 -20.89 9.74 0.49
N ASN A 54 -21.27 10.76 1.26
CA ASN A 54 -22.09 11.87 0.82
C ASN A 54 -21.33 13.16 1.13
N PRO A 55 -20.55 13.71 0.19
CA PRO A 55 -19.70 14.84 0.49
C PRO A 55 -20.47 16.16 0.65
N ASP A 56 -21.73 16.24 0.20
CA ASP A 56 -22.58 17.44 0.28
C ASP A 56 -21.89 18.71 -0.27
N LEU A 57 -21.26 18.58 -1.45
CA LEU A 57 -20.35 19.60 -2.00
C LEU A 57 -21.04 20.91 -2.42
N GLY A 58 -22.37 20.89 -2.55
CA GLY A 58 -23.15 22.08 -2.88
C GLY A 58 -23.41 23.03 -1.71
N ALA A 59 -23.13 22.60 -0.47
CA ALA A 59 -23.39 23.41 0.72
C ALA A 59 -22.59 24.72 0.71
N ALA A 60 -23.24 25.84 1.06
CA ALA A 60 -22.54 27.12 1.20
C ALA A 60 -21.61 27.11 2.42
N LEU A 61 -20.44 27.74 2.29
CA LEU A 61 -19.53 27.92 3.41
C LEU A 61 -19.71 29.31 4.02
N ASP A 62 -20.49 29.38 5.09
CA ASP A 62 -20.36 30.49 6.02
C ASP A 62 -19.13 30.31 6.92
N ARG A 63 -18.78 31.35 7.69
CA ARG A 63 -17.61 31.33 8.56
C ARG A 63 -17.65 30.21 9.59
N GLN A 64 -18.78 29.95 10.24
CA GLN A 64 -18.87 28.90 11.26
C GLN A 64 -18.81 27.47 10.69
N VAL A 65 -19.43 27.22 9.53
CA VAL A 65 -19.38 25.96 8.79
C VAL A 65 -17.97 25.70 8.28
N GLY A 66 -17.36 26.67 7.60
CA GLY A 66 -16.00 26.52 7.06
C GLY A 66 -14.93 26.34 8.14
N THR A 67 -15.07 27.02 9.28
CA THR A 67 -14.19 26.84 10.45
C THR A 67 -14.27 25.42 10.99
N THR A 68 -15.49 24.92 11.15
CA THR A 68 -15.72 23.57 11.68
C THR A 68 -15.22 22.51 10.71
N LEU A 69 -15.44 22.69 9.41
CA LEU A 69 -14.90 21.82 8.37
C LEU A 69 -13.37 21.75 8.46
N LEU A 70 -12.69 22.89 8.54
CA LEU A 70 -11.22 22.94 8.64
C LEU A 70 -10.70 22.29 9.92
N LEU A 71 -11.28 22.59 11.08
CA LEU A 71 -10.81 22.00 12.34
C LEU A 71 -11.02 20.48 12.39
N ASN A 72 -12.10 19.98 11.80
CA ASN A 72 -12.32 18.54 11.67
C ASN A 72 -11.30 17.90 10.71
N PHE A 73 -11.05 18.53 9.56
CA PHE A 73 -10.01 18.12 8.62
C PHE A 73 -8.61 18.08 9.28
N LEU A 74 -8.32 19.03 10.17
CA LEU A 74 -7.04 19.12 10.88
C LEU A 74 -6.97 18.19 12.12
N GLY A 75 -7.95 17.29 12.32
CA GLY A 75 -7.98 16.37 13.45
C GLY A 75 -8.17 17.03 14.82
N LYS A 76 -8.62 18.30 14.87
CA LYS A 76 -8.68 19.10 16.12
C LYS A 76 -9.91 18.86 16.97
N ARG A 77 -10.77 17.93 16.61
CA ARG A 77 -12.01 17.64 17.35
C ARG A 77 -11.77 17.37 18.84
N LYS A 78 -10.79 16.53 19.18
CA LYS A 78 -10.44 16.23 20.58
C LYS A 78 -9.96 17.47 21.34
N ASP A 79 -9.25 18.37 20.68
CA ASP A 79 -8.76 19.62 21.29
C ASP A 79 -9.89 20.63 21.49
N VAL A 80 -10.84 20.67 20.54
CA VAL A 80 -12.08 21.46 20.65
C VAL A 80 -12.93 20.96 21.82
N GLU A 81 -13.11 19.64 21.96
CA GLU A 81 -13.89 19.00 23.03
C GLU A 81 -13.28 19.18 24.44
N ARG A 82 -11.99 19.56 24.54
CA ARG A 82 -11.33 19.87 25.81
C ARG A 82 -11.65 21.27 26.36
N LEU A 83 -12.19 22.18 25.54
CA LEU A 83 -12.55 23.51 26.01
C LEU A 83 -13.75 23.44 26.95
N SER A 84 -13.62 24.05 28.13
CA SER A 84 -14.74 24.14 29.06
C SER A 84 -15.76 25.18 28.60
N VAL A 85 -17.01 25.04 29.06
CA VAL A 85 -18.09 26.01 28.74
C VAL A 85 -17.71 27.43 29.20
N SER A 86 -17.05 27.57 30.36
CA SER A 86 -16.61 28.88 30.86
C SER A 86 -15.52 29.50 29.98
N GLU A 87 -14.58 28.68 29.50
CA GLU A 87 -13.52 29.12 28.59
C GLU A 87 -14.09 29.57 27.24
N ILE A 88 -15.00 28.78 26.66
CA ILE A 88 -15.70 29.11 25.41
C ILE A 88 -16.40 30.48 25.53
N ASN A 89 -17.17 30.67 26.61
CA ASN A 89 -17.90 31.91 26.84
C ASN A 89 -16.95 33.10 27.06
N SER A 90 -15.84 32.90 27.80
CA SER A 90 -14.85 33.95 28.01
C SER A 90 -14.12 34.36 26.74
N ILE A 91 -13.85 33.43 25.82
CA ILE A 91 -13.20 33.75 24.55
C ILE A 91 -14.14 34.55 23.65
N LEU A 92 -15.40 34.11 23.56
CA LEU A 92 -16.38 34.65 22.63
C LEU A 92 -17.05 35.94 23.12
N SER A 93 -17.05 36.24 24.42
CA SER A 93 -17.71 37.42 25.00
C SER A 93 -17.21 38.77 24.46
N ARG A 94 -16.01 38.80 23.88
CA ARG A 94 -15.45 40.00 23.24
C ARG A 94 -16.16 40.39 21.94
N PHE A 95 -16.93 39.48 21.33
CA PHE A 95 -17.63 39.69 20.07
C PHE A 95 -19.12 39.94 20.31
N LYS A 96 -19.64 41.05 19.79
CA LYS A 96 -21.04 41.46 19.97
C LYS A 96 -22.02 40.51 19.29
N ASP A 97 -21.61 39.89 18.20
CA ASP A 97 -22.35 38.95 17.37
C ASP A 97 -22.11 37.48 17.77
N ALA A 98 -21.47 37.20 18.91
CA ALA A 98 -21.26 35.83 19.39
C ALA A 98 -22.56 35.06 19.66
N GLY A 99 -23.70 35.75 19.81
CA GLY A 99 -25.03 35.15 19.93
C GLY A 99 -25.55 34.54 18.63
N GLU A 100 -24.98 34.92 17.47
CA GLU A 100 -25.35 34.36 16.17
C GLU A 100 -24.62 33.04 15.86
N ILE A 101 -23.63 32.66 16.68
CA ILE A 101 -22.91 31.40 16.53
C ILE A 101 -23.82 30.25 16.97
N SER A 102 -24.09 29.32 16.06
CA SER A 102 -24.88 28.12 16.35
C SER A 102 -24.27 27.33 17.51
N SER A 103 -25.10 26.77 18.39
CA SER A 103 -24.65 26.05 19.60
C SER A 103 -23.60 24.98 19.31
N TRP A 104 -23.75 24.24 18.20
CA TRP A 104 -22.80 23.21 17.76
C TRP A 104 -21.46 23.78 17.30
N ALA A 105 -21.43 25.01 16.76
CA ALA A 105 -20.23 25.66 16.22
C ALA A 105 -19.47 26.47 17.28
N ARG A 106 -20.10 26.84 18.40
CA ARG A 106 -19.48 27.61 19.49
C ARG A 106 -18.11 27.08 19.94
N PRO A 107 -17.93 25.78 20.26
CA PRO A 107 -16.63 25.29 20.71
C PRO A 107 -15.56 25.39 19.60
N TYR A 108 -15.93 25.14 18.34
CA TYR A 108 -15.02 25.27 17.19
C TYR A 108 -14.59 26.72 16.96
N MET A 109 -15.55 27.65 17.00
CA MET A 109 -15.26 29.09 16.84
C MET A 109 -14.37 29.61 17.98
N ALA A 110 -14.65 29.21 19.22
CA ALA A 110 -13.82 29.59 20.36
C ALA A 110 -12.40 29.03 20.23
N TYR A 111 -12.25 27.75 19.83
CA TYR A 111 -10.96 27.15 19.59
C TYR A 111 -10.18 27.87 18.48
N ALA A 112 -10.82 28.18 17.36
CA ALA A 112 -10.19 28.89 16.24
C ALA A 112 -9.74 30.31 16.63
N VAL A 113 -10.49 31.01 17.48
CA VAL A 113 -10.07 32.31 18.02
C VAL A 113 -8.91 32.14 19.01
N LYS A 114 -8.98 31.16 19.91
CA LYS A 114 -7.94 30.87 20.91
C LYS A 114 -6.59 30.58 20.26
N THR A 115 -6.59 29.83 19.15
CA THR A 115 -5.37 29.47 18.42
C THR A 115 -4.91 30.53 17.42
N GLY A 116 -5.66 31.62 17.25
CA GLY A 116 -5.37 32.66 16.26
C GLY A 116 -5.66 32.25 14.81
N MET A 117 -6.21 31.05 14.59
CA MET A 117 -6.62 30.57 13.27
C MET A 117 -7.71 31.48 12.65
N ILE A 118 -8.57 32.06 13.50
CA ILE A 118 -9.55 33.08 13.12
C ILE A 118 -9.32 34.36 13.90
N VAL A 119 -9.33 35.46 13.15
CA VAL A 119 -9.47 36.83 13.68
C VAL A 119 -10.86 37.36 13.34
N GLY A 120 -11.39 38.23 14.21
CA GLY A 120 -12.66 38.91 13.95
C GLY A 120 -12.60 39.77 12.68
N THR A 121 -13.75 39.95 12.01
CA THR A 121 -13.89 40.90 10.89
C THR A 121 -13.70 42.34 11.37
N SER A 122 -13.91 42.58 12.66
CA SER A 122 -13.53 43.78 13.40
C SER A 122 -13.04 43.37 14.81
N PRO A 123 -12.51 44.30 15.63
CA PRO A 123 -12.13 44.01 17.01
C PRO A 123 -13.26 43.42 17.88
N ASN A 124 -14.53 43.67 17.54
CA ASN A 124 -15.70 43.23 18.32
C ASN A 124 -16.75 42.48 17.49
N THR A 125 -16.41 42.04 16.28
CA THR A 125 -17.30 41.31 15.37
C THR A 125 -16.58 40.10 14.79
N ILE A 126 -17.18 38.91 14.86
CA ILE A 126 -16.58 37.66 14.33
C ILE A 126 -17.19 37.24 12.98
N GLY A 127 -18.43 37.64 12.73
CA GLY A 127 -19.22 37.44 11.51
C GLY A 127 -19.55 35.97 11.23
N PRO A 128 -20.19 35.21 12.13
CA PRO A 128 -20.30 33.75 11.99
C PRO A 128 -21.10 33.30 10.76
N ASN A 129 -22.08 34.11 10.34
CA ASN A 129 -22.94 33.84 9.18
C ASN A 129 -22.43 34.46 7.86
N ASN A 130 -21.31 35.19 7.90
CA ASN A 130 -20.75 35.76 6.67
C ASN A 130 -20.20 34.62 5.80
N TYR A 131 -20.49 34.67 4.50
CA TYR A 131 -19.88 33.74 3.56
C TYR A 131 -18.37 33.90 3.55
N LEU A 132 -17.66 32.76 3.47
CA LEU A 132 -16.22 32.74 3.26
C LEU A 132 -15.91 33.02 1.80
N ASP A 133 -15.04 33.99 1.57
CA ASP A 133 -14.35 34.19 0.29
C ASP A 133 -13.02 33.40 0.27
N GLY A 134 -12.40 33.34 -0.91
CA GLY A 134 -11.12 32.66 -1.12
C GLY A 134 -10.00 33.15 -0.20
N TYR A 135 -9.89 34.47 -0.01
CA TYR A 135 -8.85 35.06 0.82
C TYR A 135 -9.02 34.70 2.30
N SER A 136 -10.25 34.81 2.82
CA SER A 136 -10.58 34.45 4.19
C SER A 136 -10.26 33.00 4.47
N PHE A 137 -10.64 32.09 3.56
CA PHE A 137 -10.42 30.67 3.73
C PHE A 137 -8.92 30.32 3.70
N ALA A 138 -8.17 30.85 2.73
CA ALA A 138 -6.73 30.66 2.66
C ALA A 138 -5.99 31.27 3.87
N ALA A 139 -6.43 32.43 4.37
CA ALA A 139 -5.85 33.06 5.55
C ALA A 139 -5.98 32.18 6.80
N ILE A 140 -7.11 31.49 6.98
CA ILE A 140 -7.33 30.58 8.11
C ILE A 140 -6.35 29.40 8.04
N ILE A 141 -6.13 28.82 6.86
CA ILE A 141 -5.17 27.73 6.63
C ILE A 141 -3.74 28.22 6.87
N LEU A 142 -3.33 29.35 6.30
CA LEU A 142 -1.99 29.92 6.47
C LEU A 142 -1.64 30.18 7.94
N ARG A 143 -2.59 30.74 8.71
CA ARG A 143 -2.40 30.95 10.16
C ARG A 143 -2.23 29.63 10.89
N HIS A 144 -2.98 28.60 10.52
CA HIS A 144 -2.79 27.25 11.09
C HIS A 144 -1.40 26.68 10.77
N LEU A 145 -0.89 26.91 9.55
CA LEU A 145 0.45 26.51 9.11
C LEU A 145 1.59 27.34 9.75
N GLY A 146 1.26 28.30 10.62
CA GLY A 146 2.22 29.12 11.35
C GLY A 146 2.62 30.44 10.67
N TYR A 147 1.99 30.79 9.53
CA TYR A 147 2.28 32.05 8.84
C TYR A 147 1.45 33.21 9.40
N VAL A 148 2.06 34.40 9.43
CA VAL A 148 1.37 35.62 9.83
C VAL A 148 0.56 36.18 8.67
N VAL A 149 -0.76 36.27 8.85
CA VAL A 149 -1.68 36.93 7.92
C VAL A 149 -2.36 38.10 8.62
N ASP A 150 -1.87 39.31 8.33
CA ASP A 150 -2.37 40.59 8.82
C ASP A 150 -3.18 41.34 7.75
N ARG A 151 -3.59 42.59 8.03
CA ARG A 151 -4.38 43.38 7.08
C ARG A 151 -3.62 43.72 5.79
N ALA A 152 -2.29 43.87 5.85
CA ALA A 152 -1.49 44.30 4.72
C ALA A 152 -1.30 43.18 3.69
N ASN A 153 -1.25 41.92 4.15
CA ASN A 153 -1.08 40.76 3.29
C ASN A 153 -2.34 39.89 3.13
N PHE A 154 -3.47 40.23 3.77
CA PHE A 154 -4.72 39.48 3.70
C PHE A 154 -5.19 39.16 2.27
N THR A 155 -5.18 40.15 1.37
CA THR A 155 -5.60 39.97 -0.03
C THR A 155 -4.60 39.14 -0.86
N ARG A 156 -3.42 38.85 -0.30
CA ARG A 156 -2.43 37.94 -0.91
C ARG A 156 -2.54 36.52 -0.38
N SER A 157 -3.49 36.20 0.50
CA SER A 157 -3.58 34.88 1.16
C SER A 157 -3.62 33.71 0.17
N LEU A 158 -4.36 33.82 -0.94
CA LEU A 158 -4.36 32.77 -1.97
C LEU A 158 -2.98 32.59 -2.62
N LYS A 159 -2.31 33.69 -2.96
CA LYS A 159 -0.96 33.66 -3.52
C LYS A 159 0.07 33.13 -2.53
N MET A 160 -0.03 33.54 -1.27
CA MET A 160 0.82 33.01 -0.18
C MET A 160 0.62 31.50 -0.03
N LEU A 161 -0.61 31.01 -0.16
CA LEU A 161 -0.89 29.58 -0.10
C LEU A 161 -0.28 28.83 -1.30
N VAL A 162 -0.27 29.42 -2.50
CA VAL A 162 0.50 28.90 -3.65
C VAL A 162 2.00 28.87 -3.35
N ASP A 163 2.55 29.96 -2.77
CA ASP A 163 4.00 30.10 -2.50
C ASP A 163 4.52 29.02 -1.55
N VAL A 164 3.68 28.57 -0.61
CA VAL A 164 4.02 27.50 0.34
C VAL A 164 3.63 26.11 -0.16
N GLY A 165 3.16 25.99 -1.41
CA GLY A 165 2.80 24.72 -2.04
C GLY A 165 1.39 24.20 -1.72
N GLY A 166 0.56 24.98 -1.02
CA GLY A 166 -0.79 24.63 -0.61
C GLY A 166 -1.89 24.85 -1.65
N LEU A 167 -1.55 25.39 -2.83
CA LEU A 167 -2.38 25.48 -4.03
C LEU A 167 -1.50 25.21 -5.25
N ASN A 168 -2.07 24.71 -6.35
CA ASN A 168 -1.39 24.64 -7.64
C ASN A 168 -1.31 26.05 -8.27
N PRO A 169 -0.30 26.32 -9.12
CA PRO A 169 -0.26 27.55 -9.90
C PRO A 169 -1.56 27.78 -10.71
N GLY A 170 -2.17 28.96 -10.58
CA GLY A 170 -3.42 29.32 -11.25
C GLY A 170 -4.68 29.06 -10.42
N GLU A 171 -4.62 28.22 -9.39
CA GLU A 171 -5.74 28.00 -8.48
C GLU A 171 -6.03 29.21 -7.59
N ASP A 172 -5.04 30.09 -7.36
CA ASP A 172 -5.23 31.38 -6.69
C ASP A 172 -6.19 32.29 -7.44
N VAL A 173 -6.28 32.18 -8.77
CA VAL A 173 -7.28 32.88 -9.57
C VAL A 173 -8.62 32.15 -9.51
N SER A 174 -8.64 30.83 -9.68
CA SER A 174 -9.86 30.01 -9.67
C SER A 174 -10.63 30.06 -8.35
N PHE A 175 -9.92 30.14 -7.23
CA PHE A 175 -10.50 30.23 -5.89
C PHE A 175 -10.72 31.66 -5.38
N ASN A 176 -10.40 32.68 -6.18
CA ASN A 176 -10.72 34.07 -5.86
C ASN A 176 -12.21 34.36 -6.08
N LYS A 177 -13.06 33.71 -5.27
CA LYS A 177 -14.51 33.85 -5.27
C LYS A 177 -14.94 34.63 -4.03
N SER A 178 -15.92 35.51 -4.21
CA SER A 178 -16.56 36.25 -3.11
C SER A 178 -17.44 35.38 -2.20
N ARG A 179 -17.79 34.17 -2.66
CA ARG A 179 -18.53 33.18 -1.90
C ARG A 179 -18.08 31.79 -2.32
N LEU A 180 -17.54 31.03 -1.36
CA LEU A 180 -17.19 29.64 -1.54
C LEU A 180 -18.36 28.73 -1.18
N ILE A 181 -18.48 27.64 -1.94
CA ILE A 181 -19.24 26.46 -1.53
C ILE A 181 -18.28 25.36 -1.06
N LYS A 182 -18.81 24.30 -0.46
CA LYS A 182 -18.03 23.19 0.10
C LYS A 182 -17.14 22.53 -0.96
N ASN A 183 -17.59 22.45 -2.22
CA ASN A 183 -16.77 22.06 -3.36
C ASN A 183 -15.45 22.87 -3.41
N ASP A 184 -15.53 24.19 -3.37
CA ASP A 184 -14.33 25.05 -3.45
C ASP A 184 -13.44 24.86 -2.21
N GLY A 185 -14.07 24.80 -1.03
CA GLY A 185 -13.35 24.57 0.22
C GLY A 185 -12.59 23.24 0.23
N ILE A 186 -13.17 22.18 -0.33
CA ILE A 186 -12.51 20.87 -0.47
C ILE A 186 -11.31 20.95 -1.40
N GLY A 187 -11.42 21.65 -2.54
CA GLY A 187 -10.29 21.84 -3.45
C GLY A 187 -9.10 22.51 -2.77
N ILE A 188 -9.36 23.60 -2.01
CA ILE A 188 -8.33 24.30 -1.23
C ILE A 188 -7.77 23.42 -0.09
N ILE A 189 -8.65 22.70 0.63
CA ILE A 189 -8.25 21.80 1.72
C ILE A 189 -7.34 20.68 1.22
N TYR A 190 -7.72 20.02 0.13
CA TYR A 190 -6.97 18.90 -0.42
C TYR A 190 -5.56 19.32 -0.82
N THR A 191 -5.43 20.40 -1.58
CA THR A 191 -4.13 20.92 -2.02
C THR A 191 -3.29 21.44 -0.87
N SER A 192 -3.92 21.93 0.21
CA SER A 192 -3.21 22.35 1.43
C SER A 192 -2.50 21.20 2.17
N LEU A 193 -2.84 19.93 1.92
CA LEU A 193 -2.08 18.79 2.46
C LEU A 193 -0.59 18.85 2.09
N PHE A 194 -0.28 19.43 0.94
CA PHE A 194 1.08 19.55 0.41
C PHE A 194 1.76 20.87 0.80
N ALA A 195 1.06 21.75 1.53
CA ALA A 195 1.61 23.02 1.99
C ALA A 195 2.71 22.80 3.03
N ARG A 196 3.85 23.48 2.88
CA ARG A 196 4.88 23.55 3.92
C ARG A 196 4.45 24.53 5.00
N SER A 197 4.46 24.07 6.24
CA SER A 197 4.34 24.90 7.42
C SER A 197 5.59 25.77 7.60
N ALA A 198 5.49 26.79 8.47
CA ALA A 198 6.59 27.70 8.75
C ALA A 198 7.87 27.03 9.32
N ASP A 199 7.75 25.82 9.88
CA ASP A 199 8.85 24.98 10.34
C ASP A 199 9.40 24.01 9.27
N GLY A 200 8.87 24.06 8.05
CA GLY A 200 9.38 23.32 6.88
C GLY A 200 8.71 21.97 6.61
N GLU A 201 8.01 21.40 7.59
CA GLU A 201 7.23 20.16 7.44
C GLU A 201 5.94 20.42 6.65
N THR A 202 5.55 19.48 5.78
CA THR A 202 4.27 19.55 5.08
C THR A 202 3.10 19.23 6.01
N LEU A 203 1.90 19.70 5.67
CA LEU A 203 0.70 19.42 6.47
C LEU A 203 0.40 17.92 6.56
N ILE A 204 0.54 17.16 5.47
CA ILE A 204 0.32 15.70 5.49
C ILE A 204 1.30 14.98 6.42
N GLU A 205 2.57 15.38 6.45
CA GLU A 205 3.57 14.82 7.40
C GLU A 205 3.15 15.09 8.84
N LYS A 206 2.69 16.31 9.17
CA LYS A 206 2.18 16.63 10.51
C LYS A 206 0.94 15.83 10.90
N LEU A 207 0.04 15.60 9.95
CA LEU A 207 -1.15 14.79 10.19
C LEU A 207 -0.80 13.32 10.43
N ILE A 208 0.22 12.80 9.75
CA ILE A 208 0.78 11.45 9.99
C ILE A 208 1.47 11.40 11.36
N ASN A 209 2.37 12.34 11.65
CA ASN A 209 3.14 12.39 12.90
C ASN A 209 2.25 12.54 14.14
N SER A 210 1.12 13.25 14.02
CA SER A 210 0.13 13.37 15.10
C SER A 210 -0.80 12.15 15.24
N GLY A 211 -0.72 11.18 14.31
CA GLY A 211 -1.60 10.02 14.25
C GLY A 211 -3.03 10.33 13.78
N THR A 212 -3.26 11.53 13.23
CA THR A 212 -4.55 11.92 12.64
C THR A 212 -4.78 11.18 11.32
N VAL A 213 -3.72 11.00 10.52
CA VAL A 213 -3.70 10.17 9.31
C VAL A 213 -2.85 8.94 9.59
N SER A 214 -3.36 7.76 9.25
CA SER A 214 -2.55 6.54 9.29
C SER A 214 -1.49 6.58 8.19
N LEU A 215 -0.22 6.33 8.54
CA LEU A 215 0.87 6.20 7.57
C LEU A 215 0.54 5.15 6.49
N ASP A 216 -0.02 4.00 6.90
CA ASP A 216 -0.35 2.92 5.98
C ASP A 216 -1.39 3.37 4.94
N LYS A 217 -2.40 4.15 5.37
CA LYS A 217 -3.39 4.74 4.46
C LYS A 217 -2.77 5.79 3.54
N ALA A 218 -1.90 6.65 4.06
CA ALA A 218 -1.22 7.67 3.25
C ALA A 218 -0.34 7.04 2.16
N ILE A 219 0.33 5.92 2.44
CA ILE A 219 1.11 5.15 1.46
C ILE A 219 0.20 4.46 0.46
N ALA A 220 -0.82 3.74 0.93
CA ALA A 220 -1.76 3.03 0.06
C ALA A 220 -2.43 3.97 -0.95
N TYR A 221 -2.69 5.22 -0.55
CA TYR A 221 -3.30 6.24 -1.39
C TYR A 221 -2.30 7.18 -2.08
N LYS A 222 -1.00 6.84 -2.05
CA LYS A 222 0.08 7.54 -2.77
C LYS A 222 0.21 9.03 -2.43
N PHE A 223 -0.09 9.40 -1.20
CA PHE A 223 0.22 10.73 -0.65
C PHE A 223 1.66 10.82 -0.18
N VAL A 224 2.20 9.69 0.28
CA VAL A 224 3.59 9.53 0.68
C VAL A 224 4.09 8.17 0.20
N ARG A 225 5.40 7.99 0.14
CA ARG A 225 6.04 6.66 -0.01
C ARG A 225 7.25 6.58 0.89
N TYR A 226 7.69 5.38 1.20
CA TYR A 226 8.98 5.20 1.86
C TYR A 226 10.09 5.65 0.90
N ALA A 227 10.83 6.68 1.28
CA ALA A 227 12.09 7.02 0.63
C ALA A 227 13.18 6.02 1.08
N ASN A 228 13.09 5.56 2.33
CA ASN A 228 13.84 4.46 2.93
C ASN A 228 13.09 3.99 4.20
N THR A 229 13.75 3.16 5.00
CA THR A 229 13.20 2.55 6.23
C THR A 229 12.65 3.54 7.25
N ASP A 230 13.28 4.71 7.37
CA ASP A 230 13.00 5.67 8.45
C ASP A 230 12.47 7.02 7.94
N ARG A 231 12.40 7.19 6.61
CA ARG A 231 11.98 8.43 5.98
C ARG A 231 10.89 8.18 4.95
N ILE A 232 9.81 8.94 5.08
CA ILE A 232 8.80 9.08 4.03
C ILE A 232 9.09 10.29 3.17
N GLU A 233 8.67 10.25 1.92
CA GLU A 233 8.63 11.41 1.05
C GLU A 233 7.21 11.63 0.54
N VAL A 234 6.83 12.91 0.48
CA VAL A 234 5.51 13.34 0.01
C VAL A 234 5.44 13.22 -1.51
N VAL A 235 4.39 12.55 -1.99
CA VAL A 235 4.12 12.35 -3.40
C VAL A 235 2.91 13.21 -3.77
N ARG A 236 3.13 14.18 -4.68
CA ARG A 236 2.05 15.00 -5.24
C ARG A 236 1.69 14.46 -6.62
N THR A 237 0.46 14.00 -6.79
CA THR A 237 -0.04 13.54 -8.09
C THR A 237 -0.64 14.70 -8.87
N GLU A 238 -0.29 14.84 -10.15
CA GLU A 238 -0.68 16.02 -10.96
C GLU A 238 -2.15 16.01 -11.40
N LYS A 239 -2.81 14.86 -11.44
CA LYS A 239 -4.22 14.77 -11.84
C LYS A 239 -4.93 13.64 -11.12
N ILE A 240 -5.81 14.01 -10.18
CA ILE A 240 -6.71 13.06 -9.53
C ILE A 240 -7.83 12.77 -10.51
N LYS A 241 -7.94 11.51 -10.92
CA LYS A 241 -9.11 11.07 -11.68
C LYS A 241 -10.25 10.86 -10.69
N ARG A 242 -11.47 11.22 -11.12
CA ARG A 242 -12.67 10.82 -10.39
C ARG A 242 -12.64 9.30 -10.18
N PRO A 243 -12.81 8.82 -8.95
CA PRO A 243 -12.87 7.39 -8.70
C PRO A 243 -14.01 6.80 -9.54
N SER A 244 -13.71 5.75 -10.29
CA SER A 244 -14.73 4.97 -10.96
C SER A 244 -15.59 4.23 -9.92
N VAL A 245 -16.76 3.74 -10.32
CA VAL A 245 -17.56 2.85 -9.45
C VAL A 245 -16.74 1.64 -8.99
N HIS A 246 -15.87 1.12 -9.86
CA HIS A 246 -14.91 0.08 -9.54
C HIS A 246 -14.00 0.49 -8.37
N ASP A 247 -13.40 1.67 -8.42
CA ASP A 247 -12.49 2.16 -7.38
C ASP A 247 -13.23 2.28 -6.05
N LEU A 248 -14.42 2.90 -6.04
CA LEU A 248 -15.25 3.03 -4.84
C LEU A 248 -15.53 1.66 -4.21
N LEU A 249 -15.98 0.70 -5.02
CA LEU A 249 -16.29 -0.65 -4.57
C LEU A 249 -15.05 -1.39 -4.04
N TYR A 250 -13.92 -1.31 -4.73
CA TYR A 250 -12.66 -1.91 -4.30
C TYR A 250 -12.27 -1.44 -2.89
N TYR A 251 -12.41 -0.14 -2.60
CA TYR A 251 -12.05 0.40 -1.28
C TYR A 251 -13.03 0.02 -0.17
N GLU A 252 -14.33 -0.01 -0.45
CA GLU A 252 -15.33 -0.50 0.52
C GLU A 252 -15.05 -1.97 0.87
N ILE A 253 -14.71 -2.80 -0.13
CA ILE A 253 -14.29 -4.19 0.08
C ILE A 253 -13.01 -4.26 0.90
N TYR A 254 -12.00 -3.45 0.58
CA TYR A 254 -10.75 -3.37 1.33
C TYR A 254 -10.98 -3.04 2.81
N GLU A 255 -11.72 -1.97 3.11
CA GLU A 255 -11.99 -1.56 4.48
C GLU A 255 -12.80 -2.62 5.25
N ALA A 256 -13.72 -3.32 4.59
CA ALA A 256 -14.44 -4.44 5.19
C ALA A 256 -13.50 -5.60 5.53
N LEU A 257 -12.67 -6.01 4.57
CA LEU A 257 -11.75 -7.14 4.70
C LEU A 257 -10.64 -6.89 5.73
N ILE A 258 -9.98 -5.72 5.69
CA ILE A 258 -8.88 -5.39 6.62
C ILE A 258 -9.37 -5.32 8.06
N ASN A 259 -10.63 -4.98 8.28
CA ASN A 259 -11.27 -4.95 9.59
C ASN A 259 -11.95 -6.27 9.98
N ALA A 260 -11.84 -7.32 9.14
CA ALA A 260 -12.53 -8.59 9.30
C ALA A 260 -14.04 -8.44 9.56
N GLN A 261 -14.69 -7.52 8.85
CA GLN A 261 -16.14 -7.32 8.95
C GLN A 261 -16.88 -8.54 8.39
N PRO A 262 -17.96 -8.99 9.05
CA PRO A 262 -18.71 -10.16 8.59
C PRO A 262 -19.51 -9.89 7.31
N GLN A 263 -19.81 -8.62 7.01
CA GLN A 263 -20.71 -8.25 5.94
C GLN A 263 -20.45 -6.83 5.44
N LEU A 264 -20.71 -6.59 4.15
CA LEU A 264 -20.70 -5.29 3.48
C LEU A 264 -21.89 -5.19 2.53
N THR A 265 -22.64 -4.10 2.56
CA THR A 265 -23.64 -3.78 1.52
C THR A 265 -23.04 -2.78 0.54
N ILE A 266 -22.91 -3.18 -0.73
CA ILE A 266 -22.28 -2.36 -1.75
C ILE A 266 -23.16 -1.16 -2.16
N PRO A 267 -22.57 -0.04 -2.59
CA PRO A 267 -23.30 1.12 -3.06
C PRO A 267 -24.26 0.78 -4.20
N ALA A 268 -25.38 1.50 -4.30
CA ALA A 268 -26.37 1.28 -5.36
C ALA A 268 -25.75 1.36 -6.77
N ALA A 269 -24.80 2.27 -7.00
CA ALA A 269 -24.05 2.41 -8.24
C ALA A 269 -23.23 1.16 -8.60
N ALA A 270 -22.78 0.39 -7.61
CA ALA A 270 -22.01 -0.84 -7.78
C ALA A 270 -22.88 -2.10 -7.97
N ARG A 271 -24.21 -2.00 -7.81
CA ARG A 271 -25.12 -3.16 -7.97
C ARG A 271 -25.22 -3.67 -9.41
N ALA A 272 -24.71 -2.92 -10.39
CA ALA A 272 -24.60 -3.38 -11.77
C ALA A 272 -23.50 -4.45 -11.97
N TYR A 273 -22.57 -4.60 -11.02
CA TYR A 273 -21.50 -5.59 -11.09
C TYR A 273 -22.05 -7.01 -10.93
N SER A 274 -21.62 -7.90 -11.82
CA SER A 274 -21.86 -9.34 -11.69
C SER A 274 -21.10 -9.92 -10.50
N ALA A 275 -21.57 -11.06 -9.98
CA ALA A 275 -20.88 -11.78 -8.91
C ALA A 275 -19.41 -12.09 -9.27
N GLN A 276 -19.14 -12.44 -10.54
CA GLN A 276 -17.78 -12.71 -11.01
C GLN A 276 -16.90 -11.47 -10.96
N GLU A 277 -17.42 -10.29 -11.28
CA GLU A 277 -16.65 -9.05 -11.18
C GLU A 277 -16.39 -8.66 -9.72
N ILE A 278 -17.38 -8.84 -8.83
CA ILE A 278 -17.19 -8.65 -7.38
C ILE A 278 -16.08 -9.57 -6.86
N PHE A 279 -16.09 -10.85 -7.21
CA PHE A 279 -15.07 -11.80 -6.76
C PHE A 279 -13.67 -11.46 -7.28
N ARG A 280 -13.55 -11.02 -8.54
CA ARG A 280 -12.26 -10.53 -9.06
C ARG A 280 -11.75 -9.31 -8.32
N ILE A 281 -12.64 -8.40 -7.92
CA ILE A 281 -12.27 -7.23 -7.10
C ILE A 281 -11.78 -7.68 -5.72
N ILE A 282 -12.44 -8.65 -5.10
CA ILE A 282 -12.00 -9.23 -3.83
C ILE A 282 -10.63 -9.90 -3.97
N GLU A 283 -10.42 -10.74 -5.00
CA GLU A 283 -9.13 -11.39 -5.28
C GLU A 283 -8.01 -10.37 -5.51
N LYS A 284 -8.29 -9.31 -6.27
CA LYS A 284 -7.36 -8.19 -6.47
C LYS A 284 -7.06 -7.48 -5.15
N CYS A 285 -8.06 -7.28 -4.30
CA CYS A 285 -7.90 -6.65 -3.00
C CYS A 285 -7.01 -7.47 -2.08
N LEU A 286 -7.15 -8.81 -2.06
CA LEU A 286 -6.32 -9.69 -1.24
C LEU A 286 -4.85 -9.66 -1.70
N THR A 287 -4.61 -9.82 -3.01
CA THR A 287 -3.24 -9.83 -3.58
C THR A 287 -2.53 -8.48 -3.48
N ASP A 288 -3.28 -7.38 -3.47
CA ASP A 288 -2.73 -6.04 -3.27
C ASP A 288 -2.38 -5.75 -1.80
N ASN A 289 -3.08 -6.38 -0.84
CA ASN A 289 -3.01 -6.04 0.58
C ASN A 289 -2.81 -7.30 1.46
N PRO A 290 -1.59 -7.87 1.51
CA PRO A 290 -1.29 -9.07 2.31
C PRO A 290 -1.51 -8.92 3.82
N GLU A 291 -1.76 -7.72 4.31
CA GLU A 291 -2.17 -7.47 5.69
C GLU A 291 -3.61 -7.91 5.98
N ILE A 292 -4.41 -8.25 4.96
CA ILE A 292 -5.71 -8.87 5.12
C ILE A 292 -5.50 -10.34 5.49
N LEU A 293 -5.61 -10.66 6.78
CA LEU A 293 -5.37 -12.02 7.26
C LEU A 293 -6.66 -12.83 7.39
N TYR A 294 -6.53 -14.15 7.22
CA TYR A 294 -7.53 -15.17 7.55
C TYR A 294 -8.85 -15.13 6.77
N TYR A 295 -8.96 -14.38 5.67
CA TYR A 295 -10.10 -14.49 4.76
C TYR A 295 -10.23 -15.93 4.22
N SER A 296 -11.44 -16.48 4.23
CA SER A 296 -11.72 -17.88 3.82
C SER A 296 -12.85 -18.00 2.80
N GLY A 297 -13.29 -16.88 2.22
CA GLY A 297 -14.32 -16.84 1.19
C GLY A 297 -15.46 -15.88 1.54
N CYS A 298 -16.39 -15.73 0.60
CA CYS A 298 -17.59 -14.94 0.81
C CYS A 298 -18.80 -15.54 0.08
N THR A 299 -19.97 -14.94 0.29
CA THR A 299 -21.16 -15.08 -0.55
C THR A 299 -21.62 -13.70 -0.99
N TYR A 300 -22.26 -13.60 -2.15
CA TYR A 300 -22.84 -12.36 -2.66
C TYR A 300 -24.32 -12.55 -3.00
N THR A 301 -25.16 -11.62 -2.58
CA THR A 301 -26.62 -11.64 -2.79
C THR A 301 -27.11 -10.43 -3.59
N TYR A 302 -28.27 -10.58 -4.25
CA TYR A 302 -28.81 -9.61 -5.22
C TYR A 302 -29.15 -8.23 -4.63
N ASP A 303 -29.38 -8.15 -3.33
CA ASP A 303 -29.57 -6.89 -2.60
C ASP A 303 -28.28 -6.04 -2.50
N GLY A 304 -27.16 -6.55 -3.03
CA GLY A 304 -25.85 -5.91 -3.01
C GLY A 304 -25.04 -6.30 -1.77
N THR A 305 -25.41 -7.36 -1.07
CA THR A 305 -24.76 -7.74 0.19
C THR A 305 -23.68 -8.80 -0.05
N ILE A 306 -22.48 -8.53 0.45
CA ILE A 306 -21.36 -9.47 0.53
C ILE A 306 -21.24 -9.95 1.97
N SER A 307 -21.27 -11.26 2.20
CA SER A 307 -21.03 -11.86 3.52
C SER A 307 -19.69 -12.58 3.52
N PHE A 308 -18.75 -12.12 4.33
CA PHE A 308 -17.39 -12.64 4.41
C PHE A 308 -17.27 -13.76 5.45
N ARG A 309 -16.36 -14.70 5.22
CA ARG A 309 -15.95 -15.73 6.17
C ARG A 309 -14.46 -15.58 6.46
N TYR A 310 -14.11 -15.85 7.71
CA TYR A 310 -12.74 -15.80 8.19
C TYR A 310 -12.43 -17.05 9.02
N HIS A 311 -11.18 -17.47 9.05
CA HIS A 311 -10.72 -18.56 9.92
C HIS A 311 -10.61 -18.13 11.39
N LEU A 312 -10.39 -16.84 11.66
CA LEU A 312 -10.26 -16.27 13.00
C LEU A 312 -11.23 -15.09 13.20
N ASP A 313 -11.51 -14.76 14.46
CA ASP A 313 -12.34 -13.61 14.82
C ASP A 313 -11.59 -12.27 14.62
N ALA A 314 -12.35 -11.19 14.46
CA ALA A 314 -11.80 -9.87 14.16
C ALA A 314 -10.82 -9.33 15.23
N ARG A 315 -10.98 -9.70 16.50
CA ARG A 315 -10.07 -9.23 17.57
C ARG A 315 -8.72 -9.94 17.45
N THR A 316 -8.74 -11.25 17.25
CA THR A 316 -7.51 -12.05 17.04
C THR A 316 -6.80 -11.64 15.75
N THR A 317 -7.55 -11.46 14.66
CA THR A 317 -7.01 -10.97 13.38
C THR A 317 -6.30 -9.63 13.55
N LYS A 318 -6.92 -8.66 14.23
CA LYS A 318 -6.31 -7.34 14.48
C LYS A 318 -5.04 -7.40 15.34
N ASP A 319 -4.99 -8.30 16.33
CA ASP A 319 -3.78 -8.50 17.13
C ASP A 319 -2.62 -9.05 16.27
N GLN A 320 -2.92 -10.02 15.41
CA GLN A 320 -1.91 -10.63 14.53
C GLN A 320 -1.47 -9.71 13.40
N GLN A 321 -2.38 -8.90 12.83
CA GLN A 321 -2.04 -7.81 11.91
C GLN A 321 -1.06 -6.81 12.55
N ARG A 322 -1.30 -6.42 13.80
CA ARG A 322 -0.38 -5.54 14.54
C ARG A 322 1.00 -6.19 14.75
N LYS A 323 1.04 -7.47 15.13
CA LYS A 323 2.29 -8.21 15.29
C LYS A 323 3.06 -8.35 13.98
N LEU A 324 2.35 -8.65 12.89
CA LEU A 324 2.91 -8.71 11.54
C LEU A 324 3.54 -7.38 11.14
N LYS A 325 2.82 -6.27 11.33
CA LYS A 325 3.34 -4.92 11.05
C LYS A 325 4.64 -4.64 11.80
N LEU A 326 4.68 -4.90 13.12
CA LEU A 326 5.87 -4.71 13.94
C LEU A 326 7.03 -5.63 13.51
N LYS A 327 6.72 -6.86 13.08
CA LYS A 327 7.72 -7.83 12.60
C LYS A 327 8.30 -7.38 11.26
N VAL A 328 7.48 -6.91 10.32
CA VAL A 328 7.92 -6.32 9.04
C VAL A 328 8.84 -5.12 9.30
N GLU A 329 8.45 -4.22 10.21
CA GLU A 329 9.28 -3.07 10.62
C GLU A 329 10.62 -3.48 11.21
N ASP A 330 10.61 -4.48 12.08
CA ASP A 330 11.83 -5.00 12.72
C ASP A 330 12.78 -5.65 11.71
N ILE A 331 12.26 -6.44 10.78
CA ILE A 331 13.06 -7.11 9.75
C ILE A 331 13.70 -6.08 8.83
N VAL A 332 12.91 -5.19 8.24
CA VAL A 332 13.44 -4.23 7.27
C VAL A 332 14.48 -3.32 7.94
N ARG A 333 14.23 -2.84 9.16
CA ARG A 333 15.19 -2.01 9.92
C ARG A 333 16.52 -2.73 10.21
N LYS A 334 16.50 -4.05 10.42
CA LYS A 334 17.71 -4.85 10.72
C LYS A 334 18.46 -5.31 9.47
N THR A 335 17.75 -5.49 8.37
CA THR A 335 18.27 -6.12 7.16
C THR A 335 18.67 -5.10 6.09
N VAL A 336 18.02 -3.93 6.06
CA VAL A 336 18.22 -2.91 5.02
C VAL A 336 18.91 -1.68 5.59
N THR A 337 19.94 -1.20 4.91
CA THR A 337 20.59 0.09 5.19
C THR A 337 20.33 1.11 4.07
N PRO A 338 20.41 2.42 4.34
CA PRO A 338 20.11 3.45 3.35
C PRO A 338 21.01 3.46 2.10
N ASP A 339 22.23 2.93 2.20
CA ASP A 339 23.24 2.86 1.14
C ASP A 339 23.09 1.65 0.21
N MET A 340 22.25 0.66 0.57
CA MET A 340 21.96 -0.47 -0.30
C MET A 340 21.21 -0.05 -1.56
N THR A 341 21.63 -0.60 -2.70
CA THR A 341 20.89 -0.60 -3.97
C THR A 341 19.59 -1.39 -3.85
N GLU A 342 18.65 -1.21 -4.78
CA GLU A 342 17.40 -2.00 -4.81
C GLU A 342 17.68 -3.51 -4.90
N PHE A 343 18.67 -3.93 -5.69
CA PHE A 343 19.09 -5.33 -5.79
C PHE A 343 19.63 -5.87 -4.45
N GLU A 344 20.48 -5.11 -3.75
CA GLU A 344 21.03 -5.54 -2.45
C GLU A 344 19.94 -5.65 -1.39
N LYS A 345 18.99 -4.70 -1.35
CA LYS A 345 17.82 -4.75 -0.48
C LYS A 345 16.95 -5.97 -0.77
N GLU A 346 16.64 -6.21 -2.04
CA GLU A 346 15.86 -7.37 -2.47
C GLU A 346 16.52 -8.67 -2.01
N LYS A 347 17.81 -8.83 -2.33
CA LYS A 347 18.58 -10.01 -1.96
C LYS A 347 18.61 -10.22 -0.46
N ALA A 348 18.89 -9.18 0.32
CA ALA A 348 18.97 -9.28 1.78
C ALA A 348 17.63 -9.70 2.41
N LEU A 349 16.51 -9.18 1.89
CA LEU A 349 15.16 -9.53 2.38
C LEU A 349 14.72 -10.92 1.91
N HIS A 350 15.04 -11.31 0.68
CA HIS A 350 14.88 -12.69 0.21
C HIS A 350 15.62 -13.67 1.12
N ASP A 351 16.92 -13.43 1.37
CA ASP A 351 17.75 -14.30 2.19
C ASP A 351 17.21 -14.38 3.63
N TYR A 352 16.65 -13.28 4.15
CA TYR A 352 15.97 -13.31 5.44
C TYR A 352 14.80 -14.29 5.44
N ILE A 353 13.90 -14.23 4.46
CA ILE A 353 12.73 -15.13 4.39
C ILE A 353 13.19 -16.58 4.28
N VAL A 354 14.07 -16.89 3.33
CA VAL A 354 14.55 -18.27 3.11
C VAL A 354 15.22 -18.85 4.35
N ASN A 355 15.94 -18.04 5.13
CA ASN A 355 16.60 -18.53 6.35
C ASN A 355 15.67 -18.62 7.58
N ASN A 356 14.50 -17.97 7.57
CA ASN A 356 13.64 -17.84 8.76
C ASN A 356 12.24 -18.46 8.58
N CYS A 357 11.95 -19.03 7.41
CA CYS A 357 10.69 -19.71 7.14
C CYS A 357 10.96 -21.11 6.59
N ASP A 358 10.19 -22.10 7.03
CA ASP A 358 10.17 -23.44 6.47
C ASP A 358 8.89 -23.67 5.65
N TYR A 359 9.03 -24.37 4.52
CA TYR A 359 7.87 -24.76 3.74
C TYR A 359 7.00 -25.75 4.51
N ASP A 360 5.71 -25.44 4.65
CA ASP A 360 4.75 -26.31 5.31
C ASP A 360 4.42 -27.52 4.42
N LYS A 361 4.97 -28.68 4.80
CA LYS A 361 4.80 -29.96 4.10
C LYS A 361 3.67 -30.82 4.69
N SER A 362 2.86 -30.25 5.59
CA SER A 362 1.73 -30.97 6.18
C SER A 362 0.76 -31.42 5.09
N GLU A 363 0.02 -32.51 5.36
CA GLU A 363 -1.11 -32.88 4.51
C GLU A 363 -2.06 -31.70 4.38
N TYR A 364 -2.59 -31.46 3.18
CA TYR A 364 -3.35 -30.25 2.85
C TYR A 364 -4.44 -29.90 3.88
N ASP A 365 -5.23 -30.89 4.31
CA ASP A 365 -6.33 -30.69 5.28
C ASP A 365 -5.86 -30.38 6.72
N ARG A 366 -4.55 -30.40 6.96
CA ARG A 366 -3.89 -30.14 8.25
C ARG A 366 -3.04 -28.88 8.24
N ILE A 367 -2.90 -28.21 7.09
CA ILE A 367 -2.14 -26.96 7.00
C ILE A 367 -2.93 -25.88 7.76
N PRO A 368 -2.33 -25.24 8.78
CA PRO A 368 -3.01 -24.21 9.55
C PRO A 368 -3.27 -22.97 8.68
N PRO A 369 -4.38 -22.24 8.89
CA PRO A 369 -4.71 -21.05 8.11
C PRO A 369 -3.62 -19.97 8.09
N SER A 370 -2.76 -19.92 9.11
CA SER A 370 -1.61 -19.01 9.15
C SER A 370 -0.56 -19.32 8.09
N SER A 371 -0.38 -20.58 7.68
CA SER A 371 0.62 -20.95 6.67
C SER A 371 0.31 -20.35 5.29
N PHE A 372 -0.94 -19.95 5.05
CA PHE A 372 -1.38 -19.31 3.80
C PHE A 372 -1.20 -17.79 3.80
N ASN A 373 -0.53 -17.19 4.79
CA ASN A 373 -0.34 -15.74 4.81
C ASN A 373 1.02 -15.28 5.39
N ALA A 374 1.33 -14.00 5.20
CA ALA A 374 2.58 -13.41 5.67
C ALA A 374 2.82 -13.53 7.18
N TYR A 375 1.77 -13.66 8.01
CA TYR A 375 1.94 -13.89 9.44
C TYR A 375 2.55 -15.27 9.72
N GLY A 376 2.13 -16.31 9.00
CA GLY A 376 2.78 -17.63 9.07
C GLY A 376 4.26 -17.55 8.71
N ALA A 377 4.56 -16.94 7.56
CA ALA A 377 5.94 -16.84 7.08
C ALA A 377 6.86 -16.01 7.99
N LEU A 378 6.43 -14.80 8.38
CA LEU A 378 7.31 -13.85 9.08
C LEU A 378 7.28 -13.97 10.61
N CYS A 379 6.13 -14.34 11.20
CA CYS A 379 5.97 -14.39 12.65
C CYS A 379 6.09 -15.82 13.21
N LEU A 380 5.66 -16.83 12.46
CA LEU A 380 5.69 -18.23 12.89
C LEU A 380 6.82 -19.04 12.26
N GLY A 381 7.41 -18.55 11.16
CA GLY A 381 8.49 -19.23 10.44
C GLY A 381 8.03 -20.47 9.67
N THR A 382 6.75 -20.55 9.30
CA THR A 382 6.23 -21.68 8.51
C THR A 382 5.09 -21.23 7.60
N ALA A 383 5.20 -21.54 6.31
CA ALA A 383 4.21 -21.13 5.31
C ALA A 383 4.19 -22.04 4.08
N VAL A 384 3.12 -21.94 3.29
CA VAL A 384 3.08 -22.43 1.89
C VAL A 384 3.36 -21.26 0.93
N CYS A 385 3.36 -21.53 -0.38
CA CYS A 385 3.76 -20.56 -1.41
C CYS A 385 3.08 -19.18 -1.31
N GLU A 386 1.79 -19.12 -0.95
CA GLU A 386 1.08 -17.86 -0.72
C GLU A 386 1.67 -17.04 0.43
N GLY A 387 1.95 -17.67 1.59
CA GLY A 387 2.56 -16.97 2.70
C GLY A 387 3.98 -16.45 2.39
N TYR A 388 4.76 -17.19 1.58
CA TYR A 388 6.05 -16.71 1.08
C TYR A 388 5.90 -15.51 0.13
N ALA A 389 4.96 -15.58 -0.81
CA ALA A 389 4.71 -14.51 -1.78
C ALA A 389 4.20 -13.23 -1.12
N GLU A 390 3.31 -13.38 -0.13
CA GLU A 390 2.82 -12.28 0.71
C GLU A 390 3.93 -11.65 1.56
N ALA A 391 4.74 -12.47 2.23
CA ALA A 391 5.87 -12.00 3.03
C ALA A 391 6.89 -11.22 2.20
N THR A 392 7.21 -11.73 1.01
CA THR A 392 8.11 -11.09 0.04
C THR A 392 7.55 -9.74 -0.38
N LYS A 393 6.26 -9.67 -0.74
CA LYS A 393 5.60 -8.41 -1.10
C LYS A 393 5.63 -7.39 0.05
N LEU A 394 5.31 -7.79 1.27
CA LEU A 394 5.30 -6.87 2.42
C LEU A 394 6.69 -6.30 2.72
N LEU A 395 7.73 -7.15 2.74
CA LEU A 395 9.08 -6.72 3.03
C LEU A 395 9.66 -5.82 1.94
N LEU A 396 9.50 -6.19 0.66
CA LEU A 396 10.00 -5.39 -0.47
C LEU A 396 9.29 -4.03 -0.57
N ASN A 397 7.96 -4.02 -0.49
CA ASN A 397 7.20 -2.76 -0.52
C ASN A 397 7.58 -1.85 0.66
N ARG A 398 7.80 -2.42 1.85
CA ARG A 398 8.27 -1.67 3.02
C ARG A 398 9.69 -1.11 2.82
N ALA A 399 10.54 -1.79 2.05
CA ALA A 399 11.87 -1.32 1.68
C ALA A 399 11.89 -0.33 0.50
N GLY A 400 10.72 0.00 -0.07
CA GLY A 400 10.56 0.94 -1.19
C GLY A 400 10.67 0.28 -2.57
N ILE A 401 10.64 -1.05 -2.65
CA ILE A 401 10.72 -1.81 -3.91
C ILE A 401 9.32 -2.28 -4.30
N ASP A 402 8.87 -1.93 -5.51
CA ASP A 402 7.54 -2.33 -5.97
C ASP A 402 7.48 -3.84 -6.21
N CYS A 403 6.57 -4.51 -5.49
CA CYS A 403 6.37 -5.95 -5.59
C CYS A 403 4.88 -6.32 -5.74
N SER A 404 4.62 -7.25 -6.66
CA SER A 404 3.29 -7.79 -6.96
C SER A 404 3.27 -9.30 -6.78
N ILE A 405 2.15 -9.85 -6.34
CA ILE A 405 1.92 -11.30 -6.26
C ILE A 405 1.36 -11.77 -7.60
N VAL A 406 1.93 -12.85 -8.13
CA VAL A 406 1.44 -13.56 -9.32
C VAL A 406 0.72 -14.81 -8.88
N ILE A 407 -0.51 -14.98 -9.37
CA ILE A 407 -1.29 -16.21 -9.18
C ILE A 407 -1.26 -17.02 -10.47
N GLY A 408 -0.88 -18.29 -10.36
CA GLY A 408 -0.76 -19.17 -11.51
C GLY A 408 -0.63 -20.64 -11.11
N THR A 409 0.14 -21.39 -11.90
CA THR A 409 0.48 -22.78 -11.61
C THR A 409 1.97 -23.03 -11.77
N SER A 410 2.48 -24.01 -11.03
CA SER A 410 3.82 -24.56 -11.23
C SER A 410 3.78 -26.07 -11.13
N LYS A 411 4.44 -26.77 -12.06
CA LYS A 411 4.47 -28.25 -12.16
C LYS A 411 3.09 -28.93 -12.03
N GLY A 412 2.03 -28.25 -12.52
CA GLY A 412 0.64 -28.74 -12.51
C GLY A 412 -0.15 -28.51 -11.22
N GLY A 413 0.45 -27.89 -10.19
CA GLY A 413 -0.22 -27.43 -8.97
C GLY A 413 -0.47 -25.92 -9.00
N GLY A 414 -1.47 -25.43 -8.25
CA GLY A 414 -1.65 -23.99 -8.06
C GLY A 414 -0.48 -23.41 -7.27
N HIS A 415 -0.04 -22.19 -7.64
CA HIS A 415 1.15 -21.57 -7.07
C HIS A 415 1.04 -20.05 -7.02
N ALA A 416 1.74 -19.45 -6.06
CA ALA A 416 1.87 -18.01 -5.90
C ALA A 416 3.35 -17.63 -5.75
N TRP A 417 3.77 -16.61 -6.49
CA TRP A 417 5.13 -16.05 -6.46
C TRP A 417 5.08 -14.55 -6.71
N ASN A 418 6.22 -13.89 -6.97
CA ASN A 418 6.28 -12.44 -7.11
C ASN A 418 6.81 -11.98 -8.47
N ILE A 419 6.42 -10.75 -8.84
CA ILE A 419 7.13 -9.90 -9.78
C ILE A 419 7.62 -8.67 -9.02
N VAL A 420 8.90 -8.35 -9.18
CA VAL A 420 9.60 -7.24 -8.53
C VAL A 420 10.06 -6.22 -9.57
N ARG A 421 10.11 -4.94 -9.20
CA ARG A 421 10.65 -3.88 -10.06
C ARG A 421 11.96 -3.35 -9.48
N ILE A 422 13.06 -3.55 -10.21
CA ILE A 422 14.41 -3.13 -9.82
C ILE A 422 14.97 -2.18 -10.88
N ASP A 423 15.30 -0.94 -10.50
CA ASP A 423 15.76 0.15 -11.37
C ASP A 423 14.87 0.36 -12.61
N GLY A 424 13.56 0.17 -12.46
CA GLY A 424 12.59 0.36 -13.55
C GLY A 424 12.30 -0.86 -14.42
N GLU A 425 13.04 -1.95 -14.25
CA GLU A 425 12.85 -3.21 -14.99
C GLU A 425 12.11 -4.24 -14.12
N TYR A 426 11.35 -5.15 -14.75
CA TYR A 426 10.55 -6.16 -14.05
C TYR A 426 11.19 -7.55 -14.12
N TYR A 427 11.13 -8.28 -13.00
CA TYR A 427 11.66 -9.63 -12.89
C TYR A 427 10.73 -10.53 -12.07
N HIS A 428 10.72 -11.82 -12.40
CA HIS A 428 10.09 -12.82 -11.56
C HIS A 428 10.99 -13.20 -10.39
N LEU A 429 10.40 -13.27 -9.20
CA LEU A 429 11.03 -13.75 -7.97
C LEU A 429 10.15 -14.83 -7.35
N ASP A 430 10.72 -16.01 -7.11
CA ASP A 430 10.03 -17.08 -6.37
C ASP A 430 10.86 -17.52 -5.16
N THR A 431 10.60 -16.86 -4.04
CA THR A 431 11.20 -17.15 -2.73
C THR A 431 10.89 -18.57 -2.25
N THR A 432 9.73 -19.12 -2.62
CA THR A 432 9.33 -20.49 -2.24
C THR A 432 10.23 -21.51 -2.92
N TYR A 433 10.43 -21.36 -4.23
CA TYR A 433 11.31 -22.24 -5.00
C TYR A 433 12.80 -21.96 -4.72
N ASN A 434 13.11 -20.92 -3.95
CA ASN A 434 14.45 -20.62 -3.43
C ASN A 434 14.64 -21.03 -1.97
N ASP A 435 13.69 -21.74 -1.37
CA ASP A 435 13.83 -22.41 -0.08
C ASP A 435 14.09 -23.92 -0.26
N PRO A 436 15.35 -24.35 -0.38
CA PRO A 436 15.69 -25.74 -0.57
C PRO A 436 15.70 -26.45 0.78
N VAL A 437 14.99 -27.57 0.86
CA VAL A 437 15.16 -28.54 1.94
C VAL A 437 15.98 -29.70 1.41
N PHE A 438 17.24 -29.79 1.82
CA PHE A 438 18.10 -30.91 1.45
C PHE A 438 17.60 -32.19 2.13
N SER A 439 17.83 -33.35 1.50
CA SER A 439 17.42 -34.64 2.04
C SER A 439 18.08 -35.01 3.37
N ASN A 440 19.20 -34.37 3.72
CA ASN A 440 19.90 -34.51 5.00
C ASN A 440 19.50 -33.44 6.04
N GLY A 441 18.58 -32.53 5.71
CA GLY A 441 18.16 -31.43 6.57
C GLY A 441 19.05 -30.18 6.52
N ASP A 442 20.12 -30.19 5.72
CA ASP A 442 20.94 -28.99 5.52
C ASP A 442 20.14 -27.89 4.82
N ARG A 443 20.49 -26.63 5.09
CA ARG A 443 20.00 -25.47 4.38
C ARG A 443 21.15 -24.83 3.62
N MET A 444 20.90 -24.44 2.37
CA MET A 444 21.81 -23.64 1.57
C MET A 444 20.97 -22.61 0.86
N LEU A 445 21.36 -21.34 0.94
CA LEU A 445 20.70 -20.31 0.17
C LEU A 445 20.92 -20.58 -1.33
N VAL A 446 19.83 -20.68 -2.08
CA VAL A 446 19.87 -20.81 -3.54
C VAL A 446 19.10 -19.65 -4.18
N TYR A 447 19.44 -19.36 -5.43
CA TYR A 447 18.93 -18.21 -6.17
C TYR A 447 18.42 -18.63 -7.55
N HIS A 448 17.92 -19.87 -7.68
CA HIS A 448 17.52 -20.45 -8.95
C HIS A 448 16.36 -19.69 -9.61
N TYR A 449 15.53 -19.05 -8.80
CA TYR A 449 14.33 -18.30 -9.19
C TYR A 449 14.41 -16.84 -8.75
N PHE A 450 15.63 -16.30 -8.69
CA PHE A 450 15.91 -14.92 -8.33
C PHE A 450 16.09 -14.06 -9.59
N ASN A 451 15.13 -13.16 -9.82
CA ASN A 451 15.07 -12.25 -10.95
C ASN A 451 15.14 -12.92 -12.32
N LEU A 452 14.18 -13.81 -12.58
CA LEU A 452 14.02 -14.49 -13.85
C LEU A 452 13.23 -13.65 -14.86
N THR A 453 13.53 -13.86 -16.15
CA THR A 453 12.68 -13.41 -17.26
C THR A 453 11.45 -14.29 -17.40
N ASP A 454 10.43 -13.78 -18.08
CA ASP A 454 9.24 -14.49 -18.55
C ASP A 454 9.60 -15.81 -19.25
N ARG A 455 10.68 -15.83 -20.03
CA ARG A 455 11.16 -17.01 -20.78
C ARG A 455 11.79 -18.06 -19.87
N GLU A 456 12.40 -17.64 -18.78
CA GLU A 456 13.04 -18.55 -17.84
C GLU A 456 12.00 -19.17 -16.91
N ILE A 457 11.13 -18.34 -16.32
CA ILE A 457 10.11 -18.79 -15.35
C ILE A 457 9.06 -19.70 -16.04
N GLU A 458 8.75 -19.50 -17.33
CA GLU A 458 7.76 -20.32 -18.07
C GLU A 458 8.20 -21.78 -18.29
N THR A 459 9.45 -22.11 -17.95
CA THR A 459 9.96 -23.48 -18.03
C THR A 459 9.11 -24.44 -17.20
N ASP A 460 8.66 -23.99 -16.02
CA ASP A 460 7.84 -24.78 -15.10
C ASP A 460 6.66 -24.02 -14.48
N HIS A 461 6.57 -22.70 -14.66
CA HIS A 461 5.44 -21.87 -14.23
C HIS A 461 4.52 -21.47 -15.38
N GLN A 462 3.24 -21.26 -15.08
CA GLN A 462 2.25 -20.72 -16.02
C GLN A 462 1.39 -19.67 -15.34
N TRP A 463 1.17 -18.55 -16.02
CA TRP A 463 0.29 -17.46 -15.57
C TRP A 463 -0.39 -16.79 -16.77
N LYS A 464 -1.41 -15.97 -16.48
CA LYS A 464 -2.07 -15.15 -17.50
C LYS A 464 -1.23 -13.89 -17.74
N ARG A 465 -0.30 -13.97 -18.69
CA ARG A 465 0.64 -12.90 -19.07
C ARG A 465 0.01 -11.51 -19.20
N ALA A 466 -1.19 -11.42 -19.77
CA ALA A 466 -1.90 -10.15 -19.99
C ALA A 466 -2.26 -9.38 -18.70
N ASP A 467 -2.22 -10.03 -17.53
CA ASP A 467 -2.57 -9.42 -16.25
C ASP A 467 -1.35 -8.81 -15.52
N TYR A 468 -0.13 -8.98 -16.06
CA TYR A 468 1.13 -8.62 -15.40
C TYR A 468 2.11 -7.91 -16.36
N PRO A 469 3.06 -7.12 -15.85
CA PRO A 469 4.11 -6.54 -16.68
C PRO A 469 5.01 -7.64 -17.30
N VAL A 470 5.63 -7.31 -18.44
CA VAL A 470 6.58 -8.19 -19.12
C VAL A 470 7.92 -8.16 -18.39
N CYS A 471 8.50 -9.33 -18.13
CA CYS A 471 9.85 -9.46 -17.57
C CYS A 471 10.81 -9.99 -18.64
N ASP A 472 11.61 -9.14 -19.28
CA ASP A 472 12.54 -9.53 -20.36
C ASP A 472 14.01 -9.17 -20.08
N SER A 473 14.27 -8.31 -19.10
CA SER A 473 15.62 -7.95 -18.68
C SER A 473 16.32 -9.09 -17.92
N THR A 474 17.63 -9.24 -18.16
CA THR A 474 18.52 -10.12 -17.39
C THR A 474 19.49 -9.35 -16.50
N LYS A 475 19.45 -8.01 -16.50
CA LYS A 475 20.43 -7.15 -15.81
C LYS A 475 20.60 -7.50 -14.32
N PHE A 476 19.48 -7.72 -13.62
CA PHE A 476 19.46 -8.07 -12.19
C PHE A 476 19.17 -9.54 -11.92
N ASN A 477 19.22 -10.41 -12.95
CA ASN A 477 19.22 -11.85 -12.71
C ASN A 477 20.43 -12.23 -11.85
N TYR A 478 20.24 -13.04 -10.81
CA TYR A 478 21.31 -13.34 -9.84
C TYR A 478 22.63 -13.80 -10.51
N TYR A 479 22.54 -14.70 -11.50
CA TYR A 479 23.73 -15.24 -12.17
C TYR A 479 24.34 -14.23 -13.13
N SER A 480 23.53 -13.43 -13.82
CA SER A 480 24.03 -12.39 -14.72
C SER A 480 24.72 -11.27 -13.94
N TYR A 481 24.06 -10.79 -12.88
CA TYR A 481 24.56 -9.70 -12.04
C TYR A 481 25.90 -10.06 -11.37
N ASN A 482 26.03 -11.29 -10.88
CA ASN A 482 27.24 -11.76 -10.20
C ASN A 482 28.29 -12.39 -11.16
N SER A 483 28.08 -12.35 -12.48
CA SER A 483 28.97 -13.00 -13.47
C SER A 483 29.20 -14.50 -13.22
N LEU A 484 28.15 -15.22 -12.84
CA LEU A 484 28.15 -16.65 -12.51
C LEU A 484 27.54 -17.53 -13.63
N ILE A 485 27.61 -17.06 -14.88
CA ILE A 485 27.15 -17.80 -16.06
C ILE A 485 28.37 -18.34 -16.81
N ALA A 486 28.46 -19.67 -16.95
CA ALA A 486 29.46 -20.35 -17.74
C ALA A 486 28.93 -20.72 -19.14
N LYS A 487 29.70 -20.38 -20.18
CA LYS A 487 29.36 -20.71 -21.57
C LYS A 487 29.73 -22.15 -21.93
N ASP A 488 30.78 -22.67 -21.31
CA ASP A 488 31.30 -24.01 -21.54
C ASP A 488 31.95 -24.61 -20.29
N GLN A 489 32.44 -25.85 -20.42
CA GLN A 489 33.05 -26.59 -19.32
C GLN A 489 34.32 -25.91 -18.77
N ASN A 490 35.12 -25.26 -19.62
CA ASN A 490 36.35 -24.59 -19.19
C ASN A 490 36.03 -23.37 -18.33
N GLU A 491 35.04 -22.57 -18.75
CA GLU A 491 34.59 -21.41 -17.98
C GLU A 491 33.93 -21.83 -16.66
N PHE A 492 33.14 -22.91 -16.66
CA PHE A 492 32.57 -23.48 -15.44
C PHE A 492 33.67 -23.84 -14.43
N VAL A 493 34.66 -24.63 -14.85
CA VAL A 493 35.77 -25.05 -13.99
C VAL A 493 36.57 -23.84 -13.50
N LYS A 494 36.79 -22.84 -14.36
CA LYS A 494 37.47 -21.60 -13.98
C LYS A 494 36.71 -20.83 -12.89
N LEU A 495 35.40 -20.62 -13.05
CA LEU A 495 34.58 -19.90 -12.07
C LEU A 495 34.61 -20.61 -10.70
N VAL A 496 34.41 -21.93 -10.70
CA VAL A 496 34.44 -22.75 -9.48
C VAL A 496 35.80 -22.67 -8.79
N THR A 497 36.89 -22.91 -9.54
CA THR A 497 38.24 -22.90 -8.96
C THR A 497 38.63 -21.52 -8.42
N GLN A 498 38.27 -20.43 -9.10
CA GLN A 498 38.54 -19.06 -8.64
C GLN A 498 37.81 -18.74 -7.34
N ALA A 499 36.53 -19.12 -7.25
CA ALA A 499 35.73 -18.89 -6.05
C ALA A 499 36.28 -19.67 -4.84
N VAL A 500 36.55 -20.97 -5.00
CA VAL A 500 37.04 -21.82 -3.91
C VAL A 500 38.43 -21.36 -3.44
N ASN A 501 39.32 -21.00 -4.36
CA ASN A 501 40.63 -20.43 -4.00
C ASN A 501 40.53 -19.06 -3.30
N SER A 502 39.39 -18.36 -3.44
CA SER A 502 39.10 -17.11 -2.73
C SER A 502 38.40 -17.34 -1.38
N GLY A 503 38.23 -18.60 -0.96
CA GLY A 503 37.62 -18.97 0.32
C GLY A 503 36.11 -19.21 0.29
N ILE A 504 35.48 -19.24 -0.90
CA ILE A 504 34.04 -19.52 -1.04
C ILE A 504 33.82 -21.04 -1.02
N THR A 505 33.09 -21.54 -0.02
CA THR A 505 32.78 -22.97 0.15
C THR A 505 31.52 -23.42 -0.58
N ASP A 506 30.56 -22.51 -0.72
CA ASP A 506 29.26 -22.75 -1.37
C ASP A 506 29.15 -21.86 -2.61
N ILE A 507 29.00 -22.46 -3.80
CA ILE A 507 28.91 -21.74 -5.06
C ILE A 507 27.80 -22.30 -5.94
N SER A 508 27.04 -21.41 -6.57
CA SER A 508 26.02 -21.75 -7.57
C SER A 508 26.43 -21.19 -8.93
N ILE A 509 26.52 -22.04 -9.95
CA ILE A 509 26.90 -21.67 -11.31
C ILE A 509 25.79 -22.06 -12.28
N LYS A 510 25.41 -21.11 -13.14
CA LYS A 510 24.47 -21.34 -14.25
C LYS A 510 25.24 -21.61 -15.54
N VAL A 511 24.76 -22.52 -16.37
CA VAL A 511 25.34 -22.81 -17.69
C VAL A 511 24.42 -22.30 -18.80
N GLU A 512 25.01 -21.64 -19.79
CA GLU A 512 24.25 -21.04 -20.90
C GLU A 512 23.59 -22.11 -21.77
N ASN A 513 24.34 -23.15 -22.16
CA ASN A 513 23.84 -24.25 -22.99
C ASN A 513 23.57 -25.53 -22.19
N LYS A 514 22.48 -25.52 -21.41
CA LYS A 514 22.10 -26.63 -20.52
C LYS A 514 21.86 -27.99 -21.20
N LYS A 515 21.52 -28.04 -22.50
CA LYS A 515 21.16 -29.28 -23.20
C LYS A 515 22.36 -30.18 -23.52
N ASN A 516 23.52 -29.59 -23.79
CA ASN A 516 24.72 -30.32 -24.22
C ASN A 516 25.86 -30.26 -23.19
N PHE A 517 25.59 -29.76 -21.99
CA PHE A 517 26.59 -29.59 -20.95
C PHE A 517 26.76 -30.87 -20.12
N ASN A 518 27.99 -31.39 -20.03
CA ASN A 518 28.28 -32.55 -19.17
C ASN A 518 28.62 -32.07 -17.74
N TYR A 519 27.57 -31.88 -16.94
CA TYR A 519 27.67 -31.40 -15.56
C TYR A 519 28.63 -32.22 -14.70
N GLN A 520 28.52 -33.55 -14.76
CA GLN A 520 29.34 -34.45 -13.94
C GLN A 520 30.82 -34.37 -14.31
N ALA A 521 31.15 -34.27 -15.60
CA ALA A 521 32.53 -34.09 -16.05
C ALA A 521 33.10 -32.75 -15.63
N ALA A 522 32.31 -31.67 -15.71
CA ALA A 522 32.73 -30.33 -15.31
C ALA A 522 33.00 -30.25 -13.79
N VAL A 523 32.10 -30.79 -12.97
CA VAL A 523 32.28 -30.86 -11.51
C VAL A 523 33.50 -31.70 -11.14
N LYS A 524 33.65 -32.89 -11.74
CA LYS A 524 34.80 -33.77 -11.50
C LYS A 524 36.13 -33.08 -11.83
N GLU A 525 36.19 -32.35 -12.94
CA GLU A 525 37.39 -31.61 -13.33
C GLU A 525 37.70 -30.47 -12.34
N ALA A 526 36.68 -29.75 -11.85
CA ALA A 526 36.88 -28.71 -10.83
C ALA A 526 37.42 -29.29 -9.52
N CYS A 527 36.84 -30.39 -9.02
CA CYS A 527 37.31 -31.11 -7.83
C CYS A 527 38.76 -31.59 -7.98
N ASN A 528 39.11 -32.15 -9.14
CA ASN A 528 40.48 -32.59 -9.43
C ASN A 528 41.49 -31.44 -9.38
N ARG A 529 41.14 -30.27 -9.91
CA ARG A 529 42.02 -29.08 -9.89
C ARG A 529 42.19 -28.48 -8.50
N LEU A 530 41.17 -28.61 -7.65
CA LEU A 530 41.18 -28.12 -6.27
C LEU A 530 41.77 -29.11 -5.27
N TYR A 531 41.94 -30.38 -5.66
CA TYR A 531 42.27 -31.48 -4.73
C TYR A 531 41.27 -31.59 -3.57
N MET A 532 39.99 -31.33 -3.85
CA MET A 532 38.89 -31.34 -2.88
C MET A 532 37.72 -32.18 -3.40
N SER A 533 36.91 -32.71 -2.49
CA SER A 533 35.59 -33.26 -2.79
C SER A 533 34.53 -32.16 -2.76
N CYS A 534 33.39 -32.36 -3.41
CA CYS A 534 32.24 -31.49 -3.20
C CYS A 534 30.93 -32.29 -3.20
N ILE A 535 29.91 -31.74 -2.55
CA ILE A 535 28.51 -32.11 -2.76
C ILE A 535 27.99 -31.27 -3.91
N ALA A 536 27.37 -31.89 -4.91
CA ALA A 536 26.82 -31.21 -6.08
C ALA A 536 25.31 -31.46 -6.19
N LEU A 537 24.55 -30.39 -6.31
CA LEU A 537 23.13 -30.42 -6.69
C LEU A 537 22.95 -29.89 -8.10
N TYR A 538 22.10 -30.57 -8.86
CA TYR A 538 21.87 -30.25 -10.27
C TYR A 538 20.43 -29.84 -10.48
N ASN A 539 20.19 -28.58 -10.81
CA ASN A 539 18.93 -28.13 -11.39
C ASN A 539 19.08 -28.09 -12.91
N GLN A 540 18.89 -29.25 -13.54
CA GLN A 540 19.03 -29.39 -15.00
C GLN A 540 17.97 -28.62 -15.78
N GLU A 541 16.78 -28.43 -15.19
CA GLU A 541 15.70 -27.63 -15.78
C GLU A 541 16.14 -26.18 -15.95
N MET A 542 16.85 -25.61 -14.98
CA MET A 542 17.37 -24.24 -15.00
C MET A 542 18.80 -24.12 -15.51
N GLY A 543 19.49 -25.24 -15.69
CA GLY A 543 20.90 -25.28 -16.06
C GLY A 543 21.82 -24.77 -14.95
N ILE A 544 21.51 -25.09 -13.69
CA ILE A 544 22.26 -24.60 -12.52
C ILE A 544 22.88 -25.78 -11.79
N VAL A 545 24.11 -25.58 -11.29
CA VAL A 545 24.79 -26.49 -10.39
C VAL A 545 25.16 -25.74 -9.12
N ASP A 546 24.72 -26.26 -7.99
CA ASP A 546 25.20 -25.81 -6.69
C ASP A 546 26.26 -26.77 -6.16
N LEU A 547 27.34 -26.23 -5.64
CA LEU A 547 28.51 -26.96 -5.16
C LEU A 547 28.86 -26.52 -3.74
N ARG A 548 29.11 -27.50 -2.86
CA ARG A 548 29.65 -27.31 -1.51
C ARG A 548 30.93 -28.12 -1.36
N PHE A 549 32.07 -27.44 -1.19
CA PHE A 549 33.42 -28.04 -1.11
C PHE A 549 33.87 -28.37 0.31
#